data_AF-A0A607I795-F1
#
_entry.id   AF-A0A607I795-F1
#
_cell.length_a   1.000
_cell.length_b   1.000
_cell.length_c   1.000
_cell.angle_alpha   90.00
_cell.angle_beta   90.00
_cell.angle_gamma   90.00
#
_symmetry.space_group_name_H-M   'P 1'
#
loop_
_entity.id
_entity.type
_entity.pdbx_description
1 polymer ?
#
loop_
_entity_poly.entity_id
_entity_poly.type
_entity_poly.pdbx_seq_one_letter_code
_entity_poly.pdbx_strand_id
1 'polypeptide(L)'
;NAFFKSAKCNNIWRKDIKRTHSLTLNLILFCEMFLSSLSSLITVKDINKVKKNFPLFIISENIDINAEPDIEYFRTLNRAFDEVATYSGRIFSHLRTNEPLKLNCRIDKETLLSMRKYLDEWNVFDSLSRVSDFFRLSNAEFTKKDNDTYSLDVDGSCLYQDYEIARNRLMMRESNLYSEMHTSSKKGLKLRQWAKNRMPSYLNPEGIYSSHHLSELENMSPDDLHEEYGNVSLYNWVHAYQCLVELSKEELRKRFSSKKPIPLQVDRWLIIKSRENWLSFFKRKGMAEDVAKKVIGYFTFNSKSHDLNDCPFIPCVDGLCLMPALIAHSSATRSLMSLFG
;
A
#
# COMPACT_ATOMS: atom_id res chain seq x y z
N ASN A 1 -1.08 31.44 10.89
CA ASN A 1 -1.52 30.33 10.01
C ASN A 1 -1.80 29.08 10.86
N ALA A 2 -3.00 28.52 10.80
CA ALA A 2 -3.41 27.35 11.60
C ALA A 2 -2.66 26.07 11.19
N PHE A 3 -2.27 25.94 9.92
CA PHE A 3 -1.52 24.80 9.38
C PHE A 3 -0.13 24.65 10.02
N PHE A 4 0.68 25.72 10.06
CA PHE A 4 1.98 25.66 10.73
C PHE A 4 1.85 25.54 12.26
N LYS A 5 0.71 25.95 12.84
CA LYS A 5 0.40 25.73 14.27
C LYS A 5 -0.03 24.30 14.58
N SER A 6 -0.54 23.53 13.62
CA SER A 6 -0.88 22.10 13.78
C SER A 6 0.31 21.19 13.51
N ALA A 7 1.36 21.67 12.84
CA ALA A 7 2.66 21.00 12.68
C ALA A 7 3.51 20.97 13.98
N LYS A 8 2.87 20.82 15.15
CA LYS A 8 3.56 20.75 16.45
C LYS A 8 4.32 19.45 16.67
N CYS A 9 4.14 18.44 15.79
CA CYS A 9 5.07 17.32 15.63
C CYS A 9 5.42 16.59 16.94
N ASN A 10 4.41 16.26 17.75
CA ASN A 10 4.59 15.76 19.12
C ASN A 10 4.74 14.24 19.22
N ASN A 11 4.39 13.50 18.17
CA ASN A 11 4.39 12.04 18.15
C ASN A 11 5.56 11.51 17.33
N ILE A 12 5.53 11.57 16.00
CA ILE A 12 6.55 10.95 15.12
C ILE A 12 7.92 11.63 15.27
N TRP A 13 7.93 12.92 15.52
CA TRP A 13 9.15 13.73 15.45
C TRP A 13 9.76 14.00 16.83
N ARG A 14 9.21 13.41 17.89
CA ARG A 14 9.77 13.52 19.23
C ARG A 14 11.08 12.73 19.30
N LYS A 15 12.18 13.40 19.64
CA LYS A 15 13.53 12.81 19.66
C LYS A 15 13.64 11.54 20.53
N ASP A 16 12.86 11.48 21.61
CA ASP A 16 12.93 10.40 22.62
C ASP A 16 11.72 9.44 22.57
N ILE A 17 11.13 9.19 21.40
CA ILE A 17 10.06 8.18 21.30
C ILE A 17 10.63 6.83 21.70
N LYS A 18 10.08 6.26 22.76
CA LYS A 18 10.40 4.89 23.16
C LYS A 18 9.80 3.92 22.14
N ARG A 19 10.63 3.46 21.20
CA ARG A 19 10.29 2.41 20.25
C ARG A 19 10.07 1.10 21.00
N THR A 20 8.86 0.55 20.91
CA THR A 20 8.50 -0.70 21.60
C THR A 20 7.68 -1.57 20.67
N HIS A 21 7.78 -2.90 20.82
CA HIS A 21 6.94 -3.83 20.07
C HIS A 21 5.45 -3.54 20.25
N SER A 22 5.03 -3.15 21.46
CA SER A 22 3.63 -2.80 21.74
C SER A 22 3.17 -1.62 20.89
N LEU A 23 3.96 -0.54 20.82
CA LEU A 23 3.63 0.63 20.01
C LEU A 23 3.55 0.27 18.52
N THR A 24 4.57 -0.43 18.01
CA THR A 24 4.64 -0.83 16.60
C THR A 24 3.48 -1.77 16.22
N LEU A 25 3.14 -2.74 17.07
CA LEU A 25 2.03 -3.66 16.82
C LEU A 25 0.67 -2.95 16.84
N ASN A 26 0.47 -2.02 17.78
CA ASN A 26 -0.76 -1.22 17.82
C ASN A 26 -0.92 -0.37 16.55
N LEU A 27 0.17 0.24 16.04
CA LEU A 27 0.13 0.95 14.75
C LEU A 27 -0.28 0.02 13.61
N ILE A 28 0.37 -1.12 13.46
CA ILE A 28 0.10 -2.08 12.37
C ILE A 28 -1.36 -2.54 12.41
N LEU A 29 -1.88 -2.90 13.59
CA LEU A 29 -3.27 -3.30 13.73
C LEU A 29 -4.25 -2.16 13.47
N PHE A 30 -3.95 -0.95 13.93
CA PHE A 30 -4.78 0.22 13.66
C PHE A 30 -4.88 0.48 12.15
N CYS A 31 -3.75 0.50 11.44
CA CYS A 31 -3.73 0.69 9.99
C CYS A 31 -4.45 -0.43 9.25
N GLU A 32 -4.27 -1.69 9.65
CA GLU A 32 -4.98 -2.84 9.08
C GLU A 32 -6.51 -2.71 9.26
N MET A 33 -6.97 -2.28 10.43
CA MET A 33 -8.40 -2.07 10.71
C MET A 33 -8.99 -0.89 9.95
N PHE A 34 -8.20 0.18 9.80
CA PHE A 34 -8.59 1.36 9.04
C PHE A 34 -8.72 0.99 7.56
N LEU A 35 -7.69 0.39 6.97
CA LEU A 35 -7.74 -0.09 5.58
C LEU A 35 -8.88 -1.09 5.39
N SER A 36 -9.13 -2.01 6.33
CA SER A 36 -10.26 -2.94 6.27
C SER A 36 -11.62 -2.23 6.25
N SER A 37 -11.75 -1.15 7.02
CA SER A 37 -12.97 -0.35 7.09
C SER A 37 -13.19 0.37 5.75
N LEU A 38 -12.15 0.98 5.17
CA LEU A 38 -12.18 1.55 3.82
C LEU A 38 -12.54 0.52 2.75
N SER A 39 -11.88 -0.65 2.75
CA SER A 39 -12.16 -1.77 1.85
C SER A 39 -13.63 -2.23 1.94
N SER A 40 -14.21 -2.20 3.13
CA SER A 40 -15.60 -2.62 3.33
C SER A 40 -16.60 -1.68 2.66
N LEU A 41 -16.31 -0.37 2.61
CA LEU A 41 -17.15 0.63 1.93
C LEU A 41 -17.22 0.38 0.41
N ILE A 42 -16.17 -0.19 -0.16
CA ILE A 42 -16.09 -0.51 -1.60
C ILE A 42 -16.78 -1.85 -1.90
N THR A 43 -16.66 -2.83 -1.00
CA THR A 43 -16.94 -4.24 -1.31
C THR A 43 -18.24 -4.76 -0.72
N VAL A 44 -18.77 -4.13 0.32
CA VAL A 44 -19.92 -4.66 1.09
C VAL A 44 -21.15 -3.80 0.87
N LYS A 45 -22.29 -4.44 0.59
CA LYS A 45 -23.57 -3.74 0.41
C LYS A 45 -24.18 -3.25 1.73
N ASP A 46 -24.05 -4.03 2.81
CA ASP A 46 -24.56 -3.70 4.14
C ASP A 46 -23.41 -3.36 5.10
N ILE A 47 -23.09 -2.07 5.18
CA ILE A 47 -22.03 -1.55 6.06
C ILE A 47 -22.39 -1.64 7.54
N ASN A 48 -23.68 -1.64 7.89
CA ASN A 48 -24.10 -1.74 9.29
C ASN A 48 -23.74 -3.09 9.89
N LYS A 49 -23.81 -4.17 9.08
CA LYS A 49 -23.30 -5.49 9.48
C LYS A 49 -21.81 -5.45 9.79
N VAL A 50 -21.01 -4.77 8.96
CA VAL A 50 -19.55 -4.66 9.17
C VAL A 50 -19.26 -3.89 10.46
N LYS A 51 -19.89 -2.73 10.65
CA LYS A 51 -19.75 -1.92 11.87
C LYS A 51 -20.07 -2.67 13.14
N LYS A 52 -21.11 -3.52 13.12
CA LYS A 52 -21.49 -4.35 14.27
C LYS A 52 -20.45 -5.42 14.60
N ASN A 53 -19.80 -5.96 13.57
CA ASN A 53 -18.86 -7.06 13.74
C ASN A 53 -17.42 -6.60 13.98
N PHE A 54 -17.08 -5.39 13.56
CA PHE A 54 -15.74 -4.85 13.73
C PHE A 54 -15.60 -4.25 15.14
N PRO A 55 -14.52 -4.56 15.88
CA PRO A 55 -14.26 -3.96 17.18
C PRO A 55 -13.97 -2.45 17.05
N LEU A 56 -13.41 -2.05 15.90
CA LEU A 56 -13.19 -0.68 15.47
C LEU A 56 -13.56 -0.54 13.99
N PHE A 57 -14.45 0.41 13.69
CA PHE A 57 -14.75 0.84 12.34
C PHE A 57 -14.22 2.26 12.18
N ILE A 58 -13.13 2.41 11.44
CA ILE A 58 -12.33 3.64 11.38
C ILE A 58 -12.41 4.21 9.97
N ILE A 59 -12.82 5.46 9.85
CA ILE A 59 -12.89 6.20 8.59
C ILE A 59 -12.43 7.64 8.82
N SER A 60 -11.92 8.28 7.77
CA SER A 60 -11.63 9.71 7.80
C SER A 60 -12.92 10.52 7.90
N GLU A 61 -12.87 11.67 8.58
CA GLU A 61 -14.04 12.54 8.82
C GLU A 61 -14.67 13.11 7.54
N ASN A 62 -13.91 13.19 6.45
CA ASN A 62 -14.37 13.64 5.15
C ASN A 62 -15.10 12.56 4.33
N ILE A 63 -15.22 11.33 4.84
CA ILE A 63 -15.93 10.25 4.16
C ILE A 63 -17.34 10.15 4.72
N ASP A 64 -18.33 10.58 3.94
CA ASP A 64 -19.73 10.35 4.26
C ASP A 64 -20.15 8.94 3.83
N ILE A 65 -20.29 8.06 4.81
CA ILE A 65 -20.76 6.67 4.66
C ILE A 65 -22.19 6.54 4.09
N ASN A 66 -22.99 7.60 4.13
CA ASN A 66 -24.37 7.59 3.65
C ASN A 66 -24.49 8.27 2.28
N ALA A 67 -23.40 8.84 1.76
CA ALA A 67 -23.39 9.44 0.44
C ALA A 67 -23.69 8.39 -0.63
N GLU A 68 -24.41 8.81 -1.67
CA GLU A 68 -24.60 7.95 -2.84
C GLU A 68 -23.25 7.70 -3.52
N PRO A 69 -22.93 6.44 -3.90
CA PRO A 69 -21.65 6.14 -4.53
C PRO A 69 -21.56 6.78 -5.92
N ASP A 70 -20.79 7.86 -6.01
CA ASP A 70 -20.44 8.52 -7.26
C ASP A 70 -18.91 8.50 -7.50
N ILE A 71 -18.47 9.12 -8.61
CA ILE A 71 -17.04 9.16 -8.97
C ILE A 71 -16.22 9.87 -7.89
N GLU A 72 -16.75 10.93 -7.28
CA GLU A 72 -16.03 11.71 -6.26
C GLU A 72 -15.92 10.93 -4.93
N TYR A 73 -16.97 10.19 -4.58
CA TYR A 73 -16.97 9.28 -3.44
C TYR A 73 -15.86 8.24 -3.57
N PHE A 74 -15.78 7.54 -4.71
CA PHE A 74 -14.71 6.55 -4.94
C PHE A 74 -13.32 7.19 -5.01
N ARG A 75 -13.22 8.41 -5.56
CA ARG A 75 -11.95 9.17 -5.56
C ARG A 75 -11.49 9.50 -4.14
N THR A 76 -12.40 9.92 -3.28
CA THR A 76 -12.13 10.22 -1.86
C THR A 76 -11.69 8.96 -1.12
N LEU A 77 -12.37 7.84 -1.35
CA LEU A 77 -12.00 6.54 -0.75
C LEU A 77 -10.62 6.07 -1.20
N ASN A 78 -10.32 6.11 -2.51
CA ASN A 78 -9.02 5.72 -3.04
C ASN A 78 -7.90 6.59 -2.47
N ARG A 79 -8.13 7.91 -2.37
CA ARG A 79 -7.17 8.81 -1.74
C ARG A 79 -6.91 8.46 -0.27
N ALA A 80 -7.95 8.20 0.50
CA ALA A 80 -7.80 7.79 1.90
C ALA A 80 -7.04 6.46 2.01
N PHE A 81 -7.30 5.53 1.09
CA PHE A 81 -6.59 4.26 1.03
C PHE A 81 -5.09 4.47 0.76
N ASP A 82 -4.75 5.24 -0.28
CA ASP A 82 -3.38 5.54 -0.67
C ASP A 82 -2.62 6.27 0.44
N GLU A 83 -3.24 7.23 1.11
CA GLU A 83 -2.67 7.95 2.26
C GLU A 83 -2.36 6.97 3.40
N VAL A 84 -3.34 6.19 3.86
CA VAL A 84 -3.11 5.24 4.96
C VAL A 84 -2.07 4.19 4.57
N ALA A 85 -2.12 3.64 3.36
CA ALA A 85 -1.17 2.63 2.88
C ALA A 85 0.27 3.17 2.86
N THR A 86 0.47 4.35 2.25
CA THR A 86 1.78 5.01 2.14
C THR A 86 2.33 5.37 3.52
N TYR A 87 1.49 5.98 4.37
CA TYR A 87 1.92 6.47 5.68
C TYR A 87 2.25 5.30 6.61
N SER A 88 1.52 4.19 6.52
CA SER A 88 1.75 2.99 7.34
C SER A 88 3.18 2.47 7.22
N GLY A 89 3.70 2.32 5.99
CA GLY A 89 5.05 1.82 5.76
C GLY A 89 6.12 2.75 6.31
N ARG A 90 5.97 4.07 6.08
CA ARG A 90 6.93 5.08 6.54
C ARG A 90 6.95 5.20 8.07
N ILE A 91 5.79 5.25 8.70
CA ILE A 91 5.68 5.33 10.17
C ILE A 91 6.18 4.03 10.80
N PHE A 92 5.85 2.87 10.21
CA PHE A 92 6.36 1.59 10.67
C PHE A 92 7.89 1.54 10.64
N SER A 93 8.51 1.99 9.54
CA SER A 93 9.96 2.08 9.41
C SER A 93 10.59 2.91 10.53
N HIS A 94 9.95 4.03 10.91
CA HIS A 94 10.40 4.90 11.98
C HIS A 94 10.23 4.29 13.39
N LEU A 95 9.12 3.59 13.66
CA LEU A 95 8.77 3.10 14.99
C LEU A 95 9.28 1.69 15.29
N ARG A 96 9.65 0.89 14.30
CA ARG A 96 10.06 -0.50 14.51
C ARG A 96 11.39 -0.60 15.25
N THR A 97 11.55 -1.72 15.95
CA THR A 97 12.82 -2.16 16.51
C THR A 97 13.64 -2.92 15.45
N ASN A 98 14.92 -3.16 15.73
CA ASN A 98 15.74 -4.06 14.90
C ASN A 98 15.39 -5.54 15.11
N GLU A 99 14.75 -5.88 16.23
CA GLU A 99 14.28 -7.23 16.54
C GLU A 99 12.95 -7.55 15.84
N PRO A 100 12.69 -8.84 15.51
CA PRO A 100 11.39 -9.30 15.04
C PRO A 100 10.24 -8.89 15.97
N LEU A 101 9.08 -8.55 15.40
CA LEU A 101 7.94 -8.07 16.14
C LEU A 101 7.38 -9.14 17.09
N LYS A 102 7.23 -8.78 18.37
CA LYS A 102 6.53 -9.60 19.37
C LYS A 102 5.03 -9.39 19.22
N LEU A 103 4.31 -10.47 18.92
CA LEU A 103 2.86 -10.41 18.65
C LEU A 103 2.02 -10.55 19.93
N ASN A 104 2.60 -11.07 21.01
CA ASN A 104 1.97 -11.21 22.34
C ASN A 104 2.01 -9.89 23.15
N CYS A 105 1.81 -8.74 22.50
CA CYS A 105 1.73 -7.46 23.19
C CYS A 105 0.29 -7.13 23.61
N ARG A 106 0.15 -6.25 24.59
CA ARG A 106 -1.15 -5.72 25.00
C ARG A 106 -1.77 -4.90 23.86
N ILE A 107 -3.02 -5.22 23.55
CA ILE A 107 -3.85 -4.50 22.58
C ILE A 107 -5.12 -4.09 23.30
N ASP A 108 -5.36 -2.79 23.36
CA ASP A 108 -6.62 -2.25 23.85
C ASP A 108 -7.10 -1.12 22.95
N LYS A 109 -8.41 -0.86 23.03
CA LYS A 109 -9.11 0.04 22.13
C LYS A 109 -8.60 1.47 22.21
N GLU A 110 -8.33 1.98 23.41
CA GLU A 110 -7.86 3.35 23.62
C GLU A 110 -6.46 3.53 23.02
N THR A 111 -5.55 2.59 23.28
CA THR A 111 -4.20 2.63 22.71
C THR A 111 -4.24 2.56 21.19
N LEU A 112 -5.05 1.67 20.61
CA LEU A 112 -5.22 1.59 19.15
C LEU A 112 -5.75 2.88 18.55
N LEU A 113 -6.82 3.45 19.10
CA LEU A 113 -7.39 4.70 18.58
C LEU A 113 -6.39 5.87 18.68
N SER A 114 -5.53 5.85 19.70
CA SER A 114 -4.45 6.83 19.83
C SER A 114 -3.44 6.76 18.69
N MET A 115 -3.39 5.68 17.89
CA MET A 115 -2.49 5.59 16.73
C MET A 115 -2.88 6.54 15.60
N ARG A 116 -4.13 7.02 15.56
CA ARG A 116 -4.61 8.02 14.58
C ARG A 116 -3.71 9.25 14.52
N LYS A 117 -3.21 9.71 15.68
CA LYS A 117 -2.32 10.89 15.77
C LYS A 117 -1.03 10.75 14.96
N TYR A 118 -0.54 9.53 14.72
CA TYR A 118 0.64 9.30 13.89
C TYR A 118 0.31 9.51 12.41
N LEU A 119 -0.84 9.02 11.94
CA LEU A 119 -1.30 9.30 10.57
C LEU A 119 -1.58 10.79 10.37
N ASP A 120 -2.21 11.45 11.34
CA ASP A 120 -2.50 12.88 11.26
C ASP A 120 -1.22 13.72 11.16
N GLU A 121 -0.19 13.40 11.96
CA GLU A 121 1.12 14.07 11.87
C GLU A 121 1.84 13.80 10.55
N TRP A 122 1.74 12.56 10.04
CA TRP A 122 2.33 12.24 8.75
C TRP A 122 1.61 12.93 7.60
N ASN A 123 0.30 13.11 7.67
CA ASN A 123 -0.47 13.86 6.68
C ASN A 123 -0.02 15.34 6.60
N VAL A 124 0.29 15.95 7.75
CA VAL A 124 0.86 17.30 7.79
C VAL A 124 2.26 17.31 7.15
N PHE A 125 3.08 16.30 7.42
CA PHE A 125 4.41 16.17 6.81
C PHE A 125 4.32 15.98 5.29
N ASP A 126 3.43 15.11 4.79
CA ASP A 126 3.22 14.90 3.37
C ASP A 126 2.77 16.20 2.67
N SER A 127 1.86 16.94 3.29
CA SER A 127 1.44 18.26 2.80
C SER A 127 2.61 19.24 2.71
N LEU A 128 3.50 19.27 3.72
CA LEU A 128 4.72 20.08 3.69
C LEU A 128 5.71 19.62 2.60
N SER A 129 5.84 18.30 2.39
CA SER A 129 6.70 17.75 1.34
C SER A 129 6.22 18.19 -0.05
N ARG A 130 4.91 18.13 -0.31
CA ARG A 130 4.34 18.60 -1.58
C ARG A 130 4.57 20.09 -1.82
N VAL A 131 4.42 20.91 -0.77
CA VAL A 131 4.75 22.34 -0.84
C VAL A 131 6.23 22.53 -1.16
N SER A 132 7.11 21.77 -0.50
CA SER A 132 8.56 21.79 -0.77
C SER A 132 8.89 21.39 -2.22
N ASP A 133 8.24 20.35 -2.75
CA ASP A 133 8.41 19.93 -4.13
C ASP A 133 7.91 20.98 -5.12
N PHE A 134 6.81 21.66 -4.81
CA PHE A 134 6.31 22.76 -5.63
C PHE A 134 7.33 23.90 -5.72
N PHE A 135 7.92 24.32 -4.60
CA PHE A 135 8.99 25.32 -4.58
C PHE A 135 10.22 24.85 -5.38
N ARG A 136 10.65 23.61 -5.16
CA ARG A 136 11.81 23.01 -5.87
C ARG A 136 11.59 22.96 -7.38
N LEU A 137 10.42 22.52 -7.83
CA LEU A 137 10.08 22.37 -9.25
C LEU A 137 9.73 23.71 -9.93
N SER A 138 9.58 24.78 -9.17
CA SER A 138 9.39 26.15 -9.69
C SER A 138 10.69 26.97 -9.65
N ASN A 139 11.84 26.34 -9.38
CA ASN A 139 13.14 26.99 -9.14
C ASN A 139 13.01 28.20 -8.21
N ALA A 140 12.22 28.04 -7.15
CA ALA A 140 11.87 29.16 -6.30
C ALA A 140 13.04 29.58 -5.41
N GLU A 141 13.44 30.84 -5.51
CA GLU A 141 14.50 31.46 -4.69
C GLU A 141 13.89 32.38 -3.64
N PHE A 142 14.18 32.10 -2.38
CA PHE A 142 13.79 32.95 -1.26
C PHE A 142 14.95 33.89 -0.89
N THR A 143 14.75 35.18 -1.10
CA THR A 143 15.73 36.21 -0.71
C THR A 143 15.18 37.02 0.46
N LYS A 144 15.88 37.03 1.59
CA LYS A 144 15.54 37.93 2.69
C LYS A 144 15.96 39.34 2.30
N LYS A 145 15.00 40.26 2.19
CA LYS A 145 15.26 41.67 1.88
C LYS A 145 15.58 42.45 3.15
N ASP A 146 14.74 42.31 4.18
CA ASP A 146 14.87 42.97 5.49
C ASP A 146 14.47 42.02 6.63
N ASN A 147 14.42 42.49 7.88
CA ASN A 147 14.09 41.64 9.05
C ASN A 147 12.75 40.88 8.92
N ASP A 148 11.74 41.51 8.34
CA ASP A 148 10.39 40.95 8.17
C ASP A 148 9.94 40.82 6.70
N THR A 149 10.82 41.16 5.75
CA THR A 149 10.50 41.19 4.31
C THR A 149 11.29 40.13 3.57
N TYR A 150 10.59 39.26 2.84
CA TYR A 150 11.17 38.23 1.97
C TYR A 150 10.67 38.46 0.54
N SER A 151 11.53 38.30 -0.46
CA SER A 151 11.10 38.07 -1.84
C SER A 151 11.16 36.59 -2.15
N LEU A 152 10.24 36.20 -3.01
CA LEU A 152 10.15 34.89 -3.62
C LEU A 152 10.22 35.12 -5.12
N ASP A 153 11.35 34.76 -5.71
CA ASP A 153 11.51 34.75 -7.15
C ASP A 153 11.21 33.33 -7.64
N VAL A 154 10.36 33.19 -8.65
CA VAL A 154 10.00 31.90 -9.25
C VAL A 154 10.32 31.96 -10.73
N ASP A 155 10.83 30.85 -11.26
CA ASP A 155 11.00 30.71 -12.70
C ASP A 155 9.61 30.61 -13.37
N GLY A 156 9.44 31.29 -14.50
CA GLY A 156 8.22 31.17 -15.32
C GLY A 156 8.08 29.79 -15.97
N SER A 157 9.15 28.99 -16.02
CA SER A 157 9.10 27.59 -16.42
C SER A 157 8.58 26.71 -15.26
N CYS A 158 7.27 26.47 -15.24
CA CYS A 158 6.63 25.68 -14.18
C CYS A 158 6.78 24.17 -14.45
N LEU A 159 7.94 23.58 -14.11
CA LEU A 159 8.17 22.13 -14.25
C LEU A 159 7.19 21.29 -13.41
N TYR A 160 6.58 21.89 -12.38
CA TYR A 160 5.52 21.24 -11.61
C TYR A 160 4.29 20.90 -12.49
N GLN A 161 3.93 21.77 -13.44
CA GLN A 161 2.84 21.49 -14.36
C GLN A 161 3.17 20.30 -15.27
N ASP A 162 4.40 20.24 -15.78
CA ASP A 162 4.85 19.11 -16.61
C ASP A 162 4.85 17.80 -15.83
N TYR A 163 5.30 17.84 -14.57
CA TYR A 163 5.23 16.70 -13.65
C TYR A 163 3.79 16.21 -13.45
N GLU A 164 2.83 17.11 -13.17
CA GLU A 164 1.42 16.73 -13.00
C GLU A 164 0.80 16.20 -14.30
N ILE A 165 1.17 16.75 -15.46
CA ILE A 165 0.72 16.24 -16.77
C ILE A 165 1.26 14.82 -16.98
N ALA A 166 2.55 14.57 -16.73
CA ALA A 166 3.16 13.26 -16.88
C ALA A 166 2.50 12.23 -15.93
N ARG A 167 2.30 12.60 -14.67
CA ARG A 167 1.60 11.79 -13.67
C ARG A 167 0.18 11.43 -14.11
N ASN A 168 -0.60 12.41 -14.59
CA ASN A 168 -1.96 12.15 -15.06
C ASN A 168 -1.99 11.25 -16.30
N ARG A 169 -1.07 11.43 -17.25
CA ARG A 169 -0.95 10.54 -18.42
C ARG A 169 -0.66 9.10 -18.01
N LEU A 170 0.22 8.90 -17.02
CA LEU A 170 0.53 7.58 -16.47
C LEU A 170 -0.72 6.91 -15.87
N MET A 171 -1.45 7.63 -15.02
CA MET A 171 -2.70 7.16 -14.41
C MET A 171 -3.77 6.81 -15.44
N MET A 172 -3.91 7.64 -16.49
CA MET A 172 -4.84 7.37 -17.58
C MET A 172 -4.45 6.13 -18.39
N ARG A 173 -3.16 5.92 -18.66
CA ARG A 173 -2.66 4.73 -19.37
C ARG A 173 -2.99 3.46 -18.60
N GLU A 174 -2.78 3.45 -17.29
CA GLU A 174 -3.14 2.32 -16.42
C GLU A 174 -4.65 2.03 -16.46
N SER A 175 -5.49 3.04 -16.28
CA SER A 175 -6.96 2.88 -16.29
C SER A 175 -7.47 2.36 -17.65
N ASN A 176 -6.91 2.87 -18.74
CA ASN A 176 -7.24 2.41 -20.10
C ASN A 176 -6.83 0.95 -20.29
N LEU A 177 -5.61 0.58 -19.89
CA LEU A 177 -5.14 -0.80 -19.99
C LEU A 177 -6.01 -1.75 -19.15
N TYR A 178 -6.34 -1.37 -17.91
CA TYR A 178 -7.22 -2.15 -17.05
C TYR A 178 -8.57 -2.38 -17.72
N SER A 179 -9.19 -1.32 -18.23
CA SER A 179 -10.46 -1.41 -18.97
C SER A 179 -10.33 -2.35 -20.17
N GLU A 180 -9.31 -2.17 -21.01
CA GLU A 180 -9.10 -3.01 -22.19
C GLU A 180 -8.95 -4.50 -21.85
N MET A 181 -8.16 -4.82 -20.81
CA MET A 181 -7.91 -6.19 -20.36
C MET A 181 -9.12 -6.87 -19.73
N HIS A 182 -10.02 -6.11 -19.11
CA HIS A 182 -11.19 -6.64 -18.39
C HIS A 182 -12.50 -6.50 -19.16
N THR A 183 -12.52 -5.79 -20.29
CA THR A 183 -13.71 -5.73 -21.14
C THR A 183 -13.99 -7.03 -21.87
N SER A 184 -15.27 -7.34 -22.10
CA SER A 184 -15.73 -8.40 -23.00
C SER A 184 -15.63 -8.01 -24.48
N SER A 185 -15.00 -6.88 -24.79
CA SER A 185 -14.86 -6.37 -26.15
C SER A 185 -14.00 -7.31 -27.01
N LYS A 186 -14.16 -7.24 -28.34
CA LYS A 186 -13.32 -7.98 -29.29
C LYS A 186 -11.82 -7.65 -29.11
N LYS A 187 -11.50 -6.42 -28.72
CA LYS A 187 -10.12 -5.97 -28.43
C LYS A 187 -9.59 -6.66 -27.16
N GLY A 188 -10.37 -6.65 -26.07
CA GLY A 188 -10.00 -7.33 -24.82
C GLY A 188 -9.86 -8.84 -24.95
N LEU A 189 -10.76 -9.49 -25.70
CA LEU A 189 -10.66 -10.93 -25.99
C LEU A 189 -9.39 -11.28 -26.78
N LYS A 190 -9.05 -10.50 -27.80
CA LYS A 190 -7.80 -10.68 -28.57
C LYS A 190 -6.57 -10.51 -27.68
N LEU A 191 -6.54 -9.50 -26.82
CA LEU A 191 -5.42 -9.24 -25.92
C LEU A 191 -5.22 -10.38 -24.92
N ARG A 192 -6.30 -10.89 -24.31
CA ARG A 192 -6.23 -12.07 -23.43
C ARG A 192 -5.73 -13.31 -24.15
N GLN A 193 -6.19 -13.54 -25.38
CA GLN A 193 -5.77 -14.69 -26.18
C GLN A 193 -4.31 -14.57 -26.64
N TRP A 194 -3.88 -13.36 -27.00
CA TRP A 194 -2.49 -13.03 -27.29
C TRP A 194 -1.58 -13.31 -26.07
N ALA A 195 -1.98 -12.84 -24.90
CA ALA A 195 -1.20 -13.00 -23.67
C ALA A 195 -1.10 -14.48 -23.25
N LYS A 196 -2.20 -15.24 -23.35
CA LYS A 196 -2.22 -16.68 -23.05
C LYS A 196 -1.20 -17.49 -23.85
N ASN A 197 -0.83 -17.04 -25.05
CA ASN A 197 0.11 -17.74 -25.92
C ASN A 197 1.57 -17.33 -25.71
N ARG A 198 1.84 -16.21 -25.04
CA ARG A 198 3.20 -15.66 -24.86
C ARG A 198 3.67 -15.65 -23.39
N MET A 199 2.74 -15.59 -22.44
CA MET A 199 3.06 -15.50 -21.02
C MET A 199 3.02 -16.89 -20.34
N PRO A 200 3.74 -17.07 -19.22
CA PRO A 200 3.74 -18.34 -18.50
C PRO A 200 2.34 -18.80 -18.08
N SER A 201 2.06 -20.10 -18.26
CA SER A 201 0.73 -20.69 -18.05
C SER A 201 0.28 -20.73 -16.58
N TYR A 202 1.20 -20.51 -15.63
CA TYR A 202 0.87 -20.46 -14.20
C TYR A 202 0.28 -19.11 -13.77
N LEU A 203 0.34 -18.08 -14.62
CA LEU A 203 -0.26 -16.78 -14.34
C LEU A 203 -1.79 -16.86 -14.48
N ASN A 204 -2.47 -16.33 -13.47
CA ASN A 204 -3.90 -16.07 -13.52
C ASN A 204 -4.19 -14.80 -14.37
N PRO A 205 -5.47 -14.47 -14.66
CA PRO A 205 -5.82 -13.27 -15.43
C PRO A 205 -5.26 -11.96 -14.85
N GLU A 206 -5.26 -11.81 -13.53
CA GLU A 206 -4.71 -10.62 -12.85
C GLU A 206 -3.18 -10.52 -12.96
N GLY A 207 -2.48 -11.65 -12.97
CA GLY A 207 -1.04 -11.77 -13.17
C GLY A 207 -0.65 -11.48 -14.60
N ILE A 208 -1.47 -11.91 -15.57
CA ILE A 208 -1.35 -11.50 -16.97
C ILE A 208 -1.49 -9.97 -17.10
N TYR A 209 -2.54 -9.40 -16.49
CA TYR A 209 -2.74 -7.95 -16.46
C TYR A 209 -1.55 -7.22 -15.84
N SER A 210 -1.11 -7.65 -14.66
CA SER A 210 0.00 -7.01 -13.93
C SER A 210 1.33 -7.11 -14.68
N SER A 211 1.56 -8.22 -15.39
CA SER A 211 2.73 -8.40 -16.24
C SER A 211 2.69 -7.44 -17.43
N HIS A 212 1.56 -7.38 -18.13
CA HIS A 212 1.39 -6.43 -19.23
C HIS A 212 1.50 -4.98 -18.75
N HIS A 213 0.96 -4.67 -17.58
CA HIS A 213 1.05 -3.35 -16.98
C HIS A 213 2.51 -2.98 -16.64
N LEU A 214 3.28 -3.92 -16.08
CA LEU A 214 4.71 -3.70 -15.81
C LEU A 214 5.49 -3.43 -17.09
N SER A 215 5.24 -4.22 -18.14
CA SER A 215 5.88 -4.03 -19.45
C SER A 215 5.55 -2.65 -20.05
N GLU A 216 4.31 -2.20 -19.94
CA GLU A 216 3.89 -0.87 -20.43
C GLU A 216 4.53 0.29 -19.65
N LEU A 217 4.71 0.15 -18.34
CA LEU A 217 5.31 1.19 -17.50
C LEU A 217 6.83 1.31 -17.71
N GLU A 218 7.50 0.17 -17.89
CA GLU A 218 8.95 0.12 -18.13
C GLU A 218 9.32 0.29 -19.62
N ASN A 219 8.32 0.48 -20.50
CA ASN A 219 8.48 0.56 -21.96
C ASN A 219 9.26 -0.63 -22.56
N MET A 220 9.03 -1.83 -22.03
CA MET A 220 9.63 -3.09 -22.51
C MET A 220 8.59 -3.99 -23.18
N SER A 221 9.01 -4.96 -24.00
CA SER A 221 8.12 -6.00 -24.50
C SER A 221 7.73 -6.94 -23.35
N PRO A 222 6.51 -7.52 -23.32
CA PRO A 222 6.18 -8.57 -22.36
C PRO A 222 7.11 -9.79 -22.46
N ASP A 223 7.70 -10.06 -23.63
CA ASP A 223 8.69 -11.13 -23.78
C ASP A 223 9.98 -10.82 -22.97
N ASP A 224 10.29 -9.56 -22.68
CA ASP A 224 11.46 -9.14 -21.89
C ASP A 224 11.26 -9.40 -20.39
N LEU A 225 10.04 -9.72 -19.93
CA LEU A 225 9.76 -10.08 -18.53
C LEU A 225 10.34 -11.45 -18.11
N HIS A 226 11.00 -12.14 -19.04
CA HIS A 226 11.87 -13.27 -18.74
C HIS A 226 13.20 -12.86 -18.09
N GLU A 227 13.58 -11.58 -18.18
CA GLU A 227 14.72 -11.03 -17.45
C GLU A 227 14.61 -11.26 -15.95
N GLU A 228 15.76 -11.27 -15.27
CA GLU A 228 15.87 -11.61 -13.87
C GLU A 228 16.31 -10.43 -13.00
N TYR A 229 15.61 -10.26 -11.88
CA TYR A 229 16.07 -9.45 -10.77
C TYR A 229 16.35 -10.37 -9.58
N GLY A 230 17.56 -10.32 -9.02
CA GLY A 230 17.94 -11.17 -7.89
C GLY A 230 17.91 -12.68 -8.21
N ASN A 231 18.20 -13.05 -9.46
CA ASN A 231 18.09 -14.43 -9.98
C ASN A 231 16.66 -15.00 -9.87
N VAL A 232 15.66 -14.15 -10.10
CA VAL A 232 14.23 -14.47 -10.16
C VAL A 232 13.64 -13.70 -11.33
N SER A 233 12.95 -14.38 -12.24
CA SER A 233 12.33 -13.72 -13.40
C SER A 233 11.25 -12.72 -12.99
N LEU A 234 11.08 -11.65 -13.77
CA LEU A 234 10.03 -10.64 -13.52
C LEU A 234 8.63 -11.25 -13.51
N TYR A 235 8.37 -12.28 -14.33
CA TYR A 235 7.13 -13.05 -14.24
C TYR A 235 6.91 -13.73 -12.89
N ASN A 236 7.97 -14.29 -12.27
CA ASN A 236 7.86 -14.90 -10.96
C ASN A 236 7.65 -13.86 -9.86
N TRP A 237 8.23 -12.67 -9.99
CA TRP A 237 7.96 -11.55 -9.09
C TRP A 237 6.48 -11.14 -9.12
N VAL A 238 5.93 -10.91 -10.32
CA VAL A 238 4.51 -10.57 -10.51
C VAL A 238 3.61 -11.67 -9.95
N HIS A 239 3.91 -12.92 -10.26
CA HIS A 239 3.15 -14.08 -9.77
C HIS A 239 3.14 -14.14 -8.25
N ALA A 240 4.30 -13.96 -7.60
CA ALA A 240 4.39 -14.03 -6.15
C ALA A 240 3.55 -12.95 -5.48
N TYR A 241 3.67 -11.71 -5.95
CA TYR A 241 2.92 -10.61 -5.35
C TYR A 241 1.41 -10.80 -5.57
N GLN A 242 1.00 -11.23 -6.76
CA GLN A 242 -0.41 -11.54 -7.04
C GLN A 242 -0.95 -12.67 -6.15
N CYS A 243 -0.16 -13.69 -5.85
CA CYS A 243 -0.55 -14.71 -4.88
C CYS A 243 -0.87 -14.11 -3.50
N LEU A 244 -0.10 -13.10 -3.05
CA LEU A 244 -0.36 -12.39 -1.79
C LEU A 244 -1.61 -11.52 -1.86
N VAL A 245 -1.84 -10.83 -2.98
CA VAL A 245 -3.06 -10.05 -3.23
C VAL A 245 -4.30 -10.95 -3.18
N GLU A 246 -4.28 -12.09 -3.86
CA GLU A 246 -5.37 -13.07 -3.84
C GLU A 246 -5.66 -13.58 -2.41
N LEU A 247 -4.62 -14.02 -1.71
CA LEU A 247 -4.74 -14.51 -0.34
C LEU A 247 -5.34 -13.44 0.58
N SER A 248 -4.94 -12.18 0.39
CA SER A 248 -5.42 -11.05 1.17
C SER A 248 -6.88 -10.71 0.87
N LYS A 249 -7.27 -10.73 -0.41
CA LYS A 249 -8.68 -10.57 -0.83
C LYS A 249 -9.56 -11.69 -0.26
N GLU A 250 -9.08 -12.93 -0.24
CA GLU A 250 -9.80 -14.04 0.39
C GLU A 250 -9.99 -13.84 1.90
N GLU A 251 -8.96 -13.36 2.60
CA GLU A 251 -9.04 -13.09 4.03
C GLU A 251 -10.03 -11.97 4.35
N LEU A 252 -10.02 -10.88 3.58
CA LEU A 252 -11.01 -9.80 3.70
C LEU A 252 -12.44 -10.29 3.42
N ARG A 253 -12.66 -11.13 2.41
CA ARG A 253 -13.99 -11.70 2.13
C ARG A 253 -14.50 -12.54 3.30
N LYS A 254 -13.65 -13.34 3.94
CA LYS A 254 -14.00 -14.10 5.15
C LYS A 254 -14.34 -13.15 6.31
N ARG A 255 -13.53 -12.10 6.48
CA ARG A 255 -13.74 -11.07 7.50
C ARG A 255 -15.09 -10.37 7.35
N PHE A 256 -15.41 -9.87 6.16
CA PHE A 256 -16.65 -9.15 5.89
C PHE A 256 -17.90 -10.04 5.90
N SER A 257 -17.75 -11.32 5.55
CA SER A 257 -18.86 -12.28 5.59
C SER A 257 -19.16 -12.82 7.00
N SER A 258 -18.26 -12.60 7.97
CA SER A 258 -18.44 -13.06 9.36
C SER A 258 -19.82 -12.73 9.92
N LYS A 259 -20.38 -13.67 10.67
CA LYS A 259 -21.66 -13.52 11.39
C LYS A 259 -21.45 -13.12 12.86
N LYS A 260 -20.21 -13.19 13.35
CA LYS A 260 -19.86 -12.92 14.75
C LYS A 260 -18.91 -11.72 14.82
N PRO A 261 -18.94 -10.96 15.92
CA PRO A 261 -17.92 -9.95 16.19
C PRO A 261 -16.51 -10.54 16.13
N ILE A 262 -15.62 -9.82 15.46
CA ILE A 262 -14.23 -10.21 15.28
C ILE A 262 -13.47 -9.70 16.50
N PRO A 263 -12.81 -10.57 17.26
CA PRO A 263 -12.15 -10.14 18.47
C PRO A 263 -10.90 -9.30 18.14
N LEU A 264 -10.51 -8.49 19.11
CA LEU A 264 -9.34 -7.63 19.04
C LEU A 264 -8.05 -8.43 19.32
N GLN A 265 -7.73 -9.36 18.42
CA GLN A 265 -6.59 -10.29 18.53
C GLN A 265 -5.76 -10.28 17.25
N VAL A 266 -4.44 -10.30 17.37
CA VAL A 266 -3.52 -10.11 16.23
C VAL A 266 -3.78 -11.10 15.09
N ASP A 267 -3.95 -12.38 15.42
CA ASP A 267 -4.15 -13.50 14.50
C ASP A 267 -5.50 -13.47 13.77
N ARG A 268 -6.41 -12.57 14.17
CA ARG A 268 -7.68 -12.33 13.48
C ARG A 268 -7.61 -11.22 12.45
N TRP A 269 -6.58 -10.37 12.53
CA TRP A 269 -6.42 -9.20 11.67
C TRP A 269 -5.23 -9.33 10.73
N LEU A 270 -4.16 -9.99 11.15
CA LEU A 270 -2.98 -10.23 10.32
C LEU A 270 -2.94 -11.69 9.83
N ILE A 271 -2.37 -11.90 8.65
CA ILE A 271 -2.03 -13.25 8.19
C ILE A 271 -0.67 -13.59 8.77
N ILE A 272 -0.60 -14.59 9.63
CA ILE A 272 0.62 -14.97 10.36
C ILE A 272 0.97 -16.41 10.01
N LYS A 273 2.20 -16.63 9.54
CA LYS A 273 2.71 -17.97 9.22
C LYS A 273 4.21 -18.07 9.50
N SER A 274 4.67 -19.27 9.83
CA SER A 274 6.11 -19.57 9.82
C SER A 274 6.67 -19.42 8.40
N ARG A 275 7.99 -19.28 8.28
CA ARG A 275 8.67 -19.17 6.98
C ARG A 275 8.44 -20.42 6.11
N GLU A 276 8.40 -21.60 6.71
CA GLU A 276 8.14 -22.88 6.04
C GLU A 276 6.71 -22.94 5.49
N ASN A 277 5.76 -22.36 6.22
CA ASN A 277 4.36 -22.28 5.78
C ASN A 277 4.18 -21.28 4.63
N TRP A 278 4.92 -20.16 4.63
CA TRP A 278 4.99 -19.25 3.48
C TRP A 278 5.65 -19.90 2.26
N LEU A 279 6.74 -20.63 2.47
CA LEU A 279 7.41 -21.40 1.42
C LEU A 279 6.45 -22.43 0.79
N SER A 280 5.74 -23.19 1.64
CA SER A 280 4.75 -24.16 1.21
C SER A 280 3.58 -23.50 0.48
N PHE A 281 3.19 -22.28 0.86
CA PHE A 281 2.17 -21.51 0.16
C PHE A 281 2.58 -21.20 -1.29
N PHE A 282 3.78 -20.65 -1.51
CA PHE A 282 4.26 -20.35 -2.86
C PHE A 282 4.50 -21.60 -3.71
N LYS A 283 5.02 -22.68 -3.11
CA LYS A 283 5.16 -23.97 -3.80
C LYS A 283 3.82 -24.51 -4.32
N ARG A 284 2.77 -24.45 -3.51
CA ARG A 284 1.41 -24.84 -3.94
C ARG A 284 0.84 -23.95 -5.03
N LYS A 285 1.33 -22.72 -5.16
CA LYS A 285 1.00 -21.79 -6.25
C LYS A 285 1.87 -21.98 -7.50
N GLY A 286 2.69 -23.05 -7.56
CA GLY A 286 3.48 -23.41 -8.73
C GLY A 286 4.87 -22.79 -8.78
N MET A 287 5.35 -22.18 -7.69
CA MET A 287 6.69 -21.59 -7.62
C MET A 287 7.74 -22.63 -7.20
N ALA A 288 8.90 -22.61 -7.86
CA ALA A 288 10.06 -23.41 -7.45
C ALA A 288 10.53 -23.02 -6.04
N GLU A 289 11.07 -23.98 -5.28
CA GLU A 289 11.40 -23.77 -3.87
C GLU A 289 12.50 -22.72 -3.66
N ASP A 290 13.55 -22.75 -4.49
CA ASP A 290 14.65 -21.80 -4.45
C ASP A 290 14.20 -20.38 -4.81
N VAL A 291 13.33 -20.25 -5.82
CA VAL A 291 12.68 -18.99 -6.20
C VAL A 291 11.82 -18.45 -5.06
N ALA A 292 10.99 -19.30 -4.46
CA ALA A 292 10.13 -18.92 -3.34
C ALA A 292 10.94 -18.45 -2.12
N LYS A 293 12.07 -19.11 -1.81
CA LYS A 293 12.98 -18.67 -0.73
C LYS A 293 13.54 -17.27 -0.99
N LYS A 294 14.00 -17.00 -2.22
CA LYS A 294 14.51 -15.68 -2.62
C LYS A 294 13.41 -14.63 -2.48
N VAL A 295 12.23 -14.86 -3.07
CA VAL A 295 11.09 -13.94 -3.02
C VAL A 295 10.69 -13.62 -1.59
N ILE A 296 10.55 -14.62 -0.71
CA ILE A 296 10.25 -14.40 0.71
C ILE A 296 11.30 -13.48 1.35
N GLY A 297 12.59 -13.67 1.02
CA GLY A 297 13.67 -12.83 1.49
C GLY A 297 13.51 -11.36 1.10
N TYR A 298 13.32 -11.09 -0.19
CA TYR A 298 13.13 -9.73 -0.71
C TYR A 298 11.84 -9.07 -0.22
N PHE A 299 10.74 -9.81 -0.12
CA PHE A 299 9.48 -9.30 0.41
C PHE A 299 9.50 -9.09 1.93
N THR A 300 10.56 -9.50 2.64
CA THR A 300 10.69 -9.27 4.08
C THR A 300 11.20 -7.86 4.36
N PHE A 301 10.36 -7.07 5.02
CA PHE A 301 10.66 -5.70 5.44
C PHE A 301 11.90 -5.65 6.33
N ASN A 302 12.83 -4.76 6.00
CA ASN A 302 14.08 -4.55 6.74
C ASN A 302 14.45 -3.05 6.78
N SER A 303 15.70 -2.71 7.13
CA SER A 303 16.15 -1.31 7.24
C SER A 303 16.32 -0.57 5.93
N LYS A 304 16.35 -1.30 4.81
CA LYS A 304 16.46 -0.74 3.47
C LYS A 304 15.10 -0.62 2.76
N SER A 305 14.05 -1.22 3.31
CA SER A 305 12.71 -1.19 2.71
C SER A 305 12.14 0.23 2.69
N HIS A 306 11.50 0.61 1.59
CA HIS A 306 10.91 1.94 1.44
C HIS A 306 9.53 2.00 2.06
N ASP A 307 8.69 0.98 1.87
CA ASP A 307 7.37 0.88 2.48
C ASP A 307 6.90 -0.58 2.70
N LEU A 308 5.63 -0.78 3.04
CA LEU A 308 5.06 -2.12 3.28
C LEU A 308 4.39 -2.70 2.04
N ASN A 309 4.31 -1.95 0.93
CA ASN A 309 3.83 -2.44 -0.34
C ASN A 309 4.95 -3.12 -1.14
N ASP A 310 6.19 -2.62 -1.09
CA ASP A 310 7.33 -3.28 -1.75
C ASP A 310 7.81 -4.53 -0.96
N CYS A 311 7.76 -4.45 0.38
CA CYS A 311 8.18 -5.49 1.31
C CYS A 311 7.02 -5.91 2.24
N PRO A 312 6.06 -6.70 1.72
CA PRO A 312 4.79 -6.98 2.41
C PRO A 312 4.88 -7.87 3.65
N PHE A 313 6.01 -8.53 3.89
CA PHE A 313 6.21 -9.37 5.07
C PHE A 313 6.88 -8.61 6.20
N ILE A 314 6.24 -8.57 7.35
CA ILE A 314 6.80 -8.05 8.60
C ILE A 314 7.41 -9.21 9.40
N PRO A 315 8.70 -9.15 9.78
CA PRO A 315 9.30 -10.15 10.66
C PRO A 315 8.61 -10.18 12.03
N CYS A 316 8.23 -11.37 12.49
CA CYS A 316 7.75 -11.62 13.84
C CYS A 316 8.48 -12.81 14.48
N VAL A 317 8.40 -12.94 15.81
CA VAL A 317 9.15 -13.96 16.57
C VAL A 317 8.93 -15.38 16.01
N ASP A 318 7.71 -15.68 15.56
CA ASP A 318 7.32 -17.02 15.08
C ASP A 318 7.19 -17.11 13.56
N GLY A 319 7.76 -16.15 12.81
CA GLY A 319 7.78 -16.19 11.34
C GLY A 319 7.61 -14.82 10.69
N LEU A 320 6.63 -14.72 9.80
CA LEU A 320 6.30 -13.51 9.05
C LEU A 320 4.80 -13.24 9.14
N CYS A 321 4.44 -11.99 9.36
CA CYS A 321 3.06 -11.53 9.24
C CYS A 321 2.86 -10.56 8.08
N LEU A 322 1.62 -10.47 7.62
CA LEU A 322 1.20 -9.62 6.51
C LEU A 322 -0.13 -8.94 6.86
N MET A 323 -0.29 -7.69 6.41
CA MET A 323 -1.50 -6.88 6.55
C MET A 323 -2.43 -7.11 5.35
N PRO A 324 -3.47 -7.96 5.45
CA PRO A 324 -4.27 -8.30 4.28
C PRO A 324 -5.03 -7.10 3.72
N ALA A 325 -5.49 -6.15 4.53
CA ALA A 325 -6.19 -4.98 3.99
C ALA A 325 -5.26 -4.09 3.13
N LEU A 326 -4.01 -3.92 3.56
CA LEU A 326 -2.99 -3.22 2.78
C LEU A 326 -2.78 -3.91 1.42
N ILE A 327 -2.48 -5.22 1.45
CA ILE A 327 -2.06 -5.96 0.27
C ILE A 327 -3.19 -6.26 -0.71
N ALA A 328 -4.44 -6.40 -0.23
CA ALA A 328 -5.58 -6.73 -1.09
C ALA A 328 -5.87 -5.67 -2.18
N HIS A 329 -5.46 -4.42 -1.96
CA HIS A 329 -5.64 -3.32 -2.90
C HIS A 329 -4.33 -2.82 -3.51
N SER A 330 -3.17 -3.35 -3.10
CA SER A 330 -1.90 -2.99 -3.71
C SER A 330 -1.83 -3.44 -5.17
N SER A 331 -1.21 -2.62 -6.02
CA SER A 331 -0.85 -2.98 -7.38
C SER A 331 0.48 -3.74 -7.38
N ALA A 332 0.47 -5.01 -7.80
CA ALA A 332 1.68 -5.81 -7.93
C ALA A 332 2.76 -5.09 -8.74
N THR A 333 2.37 -4.45 -9.84
CA THR A 333 3.27 -3.68 -10.70
C THR A 333 3.95 -2.55 -9.93
N ARG A 334 3.17 -1.68 -9.25
CA ARG A 334 3.74 -0.51 -8.55
C ARG A 334 4.61 -0.93 -7.35
N SER A 335 4.18 -1.96 -6.62
CA SER A 335 4.95 -2.55 -5.52
C SER A 335 6.31 -3.06 -6.00
N LEU A 336 6.35 -3.74 -7.15
CA LEU A 336 7.58 -4.28 -7.72
C LEU A 336 8.49 -3.19 -8.28
N MET A 337 7.93 -2.18 -8.96
CA MET A 337 8.73 -1.02 -9.40
C MET A 337 9.40 -0.32 -8.20
N SER A 338 8.69 -0.17 -7.09
CA SER A 338 9.26 0.38 -5.85
C SER A 338 10.31 -0.54 -5.21
N LEU A 339 10.24 -1.85 -5.42
CA LEU A 339 11.22 -2.81 -4.91
C LEU A 339 12.51 -2.82 -5.76
N PHE A 340 12.39 -2.57 -7.06
CA PHE A 340 13.51 -2.61 -8.01
C PHE A 340 14.30 -1.30 -8.08
N GLY A 341 13.65 -0.16 -7.81
CA GLY A 341 14.28 1.15 -7.67
C GLY A 341 15.07 1.28 -6.38
#